data_AF-A0A4P8QUN5-F1
#
_entry.id   AF-A0A4P8QUN5-F1
#
_cell.length_a   1.000
_cell.length_b   1.000
_cell.length_c   1.000
_cell.angle_alpha   90.00
_cell.angle_beta   90.00
_cell.angle_gamma   90.00
#
_symmetry.space_group_name_H-M   'P 1'
#
loop_
_entity.id
_entity.type
_entity.pdbx_description
1 polymer ?
#
loop_
_entity_poly.entity_id
_entity_poly.type
_entity_poly.pdbx_seq_one_letter_code
_entity_poly.pdbx_strand_id
1 'polypeptide(L)'
;LAKLVLDSDDKYTIRTGEQLDLGEGYAIEAKQVDVDGEKVWLEFTKDGEFVDDEIISVVSGSDNTWEVELDDIQDEDDVVVLRVHVNQVFQGAVDSIAQIEG
;
A
#
# COMPACT_ATOMS: atom_id res chain seq x y z
N LEU A 1 10.41 15.96 -14.15
CA LEU A 1 10.29 14.67 -14.90
C LEU A 1 10.70 13.53 -13.97
N ALA A 2 9.74 12.73 -13.52
CA ALA A 2 9.99 11.52 -12.73
C ALA A 2 10.04 10.28 -13.63
N LYS A 3 10.66 9.20 -13.15
CA LYS A 3 10.70 7.90 -13.82
C LYS A 3 9.56 7.04 -13.28
N LEU A 4 8.87 6.34 -14.18
CA LEU A 4 7.91 5.31 -13.80
C LEU A 4 8.65 4.08 -13.26
N VAL A 5 8.42 3.73 -11.99
CA VAL A 5 9.08 2.61 -11.31
C VAL A 5 8.32 1.31 -11.58
N LEU A 6 7.02 1.31 -11.34
CA LEU A 6 6.13 0.17 -11.49
C LEU A 6 4.79 0.66 -12.06
N ASP A 7 4.28 -0.06 -13.04
CA ASP A 7 2.93 0.07 -13.62
C ASP A 7 2.52 -1.34 -13.98
N SER A 8 1.64 -1.93 -13.18
CA SER A 8 1.28 -3.34 -13.22
C SER A 8 -0.22 -3.47 -13.08
N ASP A 9 -0.75 -4.64 -13.43
CA ASP A 9 -2.09 -5.09 -13.07
C ASP A 9 -2.01 -6.46 -12.39
N ASP A 10 -0.81 -6.81 -11.91
CA ASP A 10 -0.54 -8.09 -11.27
C ASP A 10 -1.12 -8.11 -9.85
N LYS A 11 -1.49 -9.32 -9.42
CA LYS A 11 -2.01 -9.55 -8.07
C LYS A 11 -0.87 -9.94 -7.15
N TYR A 12 -0.66 -9.15 -6.11
CA TYR A 12 0.29 -9.41 -5.04
C TYR A 12 -0.44 -9.78 -3.75
N THR A 13 0.18 -10.63 -2.94
CA THR A 13 -0.33 -11.00 -1.61
C THR A 13 0.75 -10.73 -0.58
N ILE A 14 0.45 -9.87 0.37
CA ILE A 14 1.36 -9.47 1.44
C ILE A 14 0.82 -10.01 2.75
N ARG A 15 1.62 -10.76 3.51
CA ARG A 15 1.25 -11.17 4.87
C ARG A 15 1.54 -10.05 5.84
N THR A 16 0.82 -10.00 6.95
CA THR A 16 1.11 -9.01 7.99
C THR A 16 2.55 -9.17 8.51
N GLY A 17 3.31 -8.08 8.51
CA GLY A 17 4.74 -8.03 8.84
C GLY A 17 5.68 -8.40 7.68
N GLU A 18 5.16 -8.70 6.49
CA GLU A 18 5.96 -8.83 5.27
C GLU A 18 5.93 -7.54 4.45
N GLN A 19 7.01 -7.33 3.69
CA GLN A 19 7.18 -6.20 2.79
C GLN A 19 7.12 -6.68 1.33
N LEU A 20 6.42 -5.93 0.49
CA LEU A 20 6.47 -6.06 -0.96
C LEU A 20 7.40 -4.99 -1.52
N ASP A 21 8.47 -5.44 -2.16
CA ASP A 21 9.40 -4.57 -2.89
C ASP A 21 8.77 -4.13 -4.22
N LEU A 22 8.61 -2.83 -4.39
CA LEU A 22 8.08 -2.19 -5.61
C LEU A 22 9.21 -1.79 -6.57
N GLY A 23 10.47 -1.90 -6.15
CA GLY A 23 11.65 -1.54 -6.92
C GLY A 23 12.21 -0.16 -6.58
N GLU A 24 13.46 0.08 -7.01
CA GLU A 24 14.22 1.30 -6.71
C GLU A 24 14.30 1.66 -5.22
N GLY A 25 14.08 0.70 -4.30
CA GLY A 25 14.09 0.92 -2.85
C GLY A 25 12.73 1.31 -2.27
N TYR A 26 11.68 1.38 -3.09
CA TYR A 26 10.31 1.56 -2.61
C TYR A 26 9.72 0.23 -2.15
N ALA A 27 9.08 0.20 -0.98
CA ALA A 27 8.41 -0.99 -0.47
C ALA A 27 7.15 -0.64 0.31
N ILE A 28 6.17 -1.54 0.29
CA ILE A 28 4.97 -1.46 1.10
C ILE A 28 4.90 -2.62 2.10
N GLU A 29 4.54 -2.33 3.34
CA GLU A 29 4.38 -3.32 4.41
C GLU A 29 2.92 -3.39 4.84
N ALA A 30 2.38 -4.61 4.97
CA ALA A 30 1.09 -4.80 5.66
C ALA A 30 1.34 -4.84 7.16
N LYS A 31 1.12 -3.74 7.89
CA LYS A 31 1.37 -3.68 9.33
C LYS A 31 0.40 -4.54 10.10
N GLN A 32 -0.88 -4.37 9.81
CA GLN A 32 -1.95 -5.02 10.56
C GLN A 32 -3.23 -5.12 9.74
N VAL A 33 -4.03 -6.15 10.04
CA VAL A 33 -5.42 -6.27 9.59
C VAL A 33 -6.30 -6.17 10.82
N ASP A 34 -7.44 -5.50 10.70
CA ASP A 34 -8.40 -5.37 11.79
C ASP A 34 -9.01 -6.72 12.19
N VAL A 35 -9.73 -6.74 13.32
CA VAL A 35 -10.33 -7.97 13.88
C VAL A 35 -11.54 -8.50 13.11
N ASP A 36 -12.08 -7.69 12.20
CA ASP A 36 -13.22 -8.04 11.36
C ASP A 36 -12.77 -8.52 9.98
N GLY A 37 -11.50 -8.31 9.60
CA GLY A 37 -10.97 -8.65 8.28
C GLY A 37 -11.52 -7.75 7.18
N GLU A 38 -11.76 -6.48 7.49
CA GLU A 38 -12.34 -5.48 6.60
C GLU A 38 -11.39 -4.32 6.31
N LYS A 39 -10.33 -4.16 7.12
CA LYS A 39 -9.35 -3.08 6.99
C LYS A 39 -7.93 -3.58 7.09
N VAL A 40 -7.05 -2.97 6.32
CA VAL A 40 -5.60 -3.18 6.42
C VAL A 40 -4.91 -1.85 6.66
N TRP A 41 -3.92 -1.86 7.54
CA TRP A 41 -2.96 -0.78 7.70
C TRP A 41 -1.73 -1.06 6.85
N LEU A 42 -1.51 -0.24 5.82
CA LEU A 42 -0.33 -0.28 4.97
C LEU A 42 0.64 0.83 5.34
N GLU A 43 1.93 0.54 5.28
CA GLU A 43 3.03 1.50 5.47
C GLU A 43 3.88 1.51 4.20
N PHE A 44 4.16 2.71 3.68
CA PHE A 44 5.01 2.94 2.53
C PHE A 44 6.38 3.42 2.99
N THR A 45 7.42 2.80 2.46
CA THR A 45 8.80 3.06 2.84
C THR A 45 9.67 3.28 1.61
N LYS A 46 10.71 4.09 1.78
CA LYS A 46 11.75 4.34 0.80
C LYS A 46 13.11 4.10 1.43
N ASP A 47 13.85 3.13 0.89
CA ASP A 47 15.17 2.72 1.39
C ASP A 47 15.16 2.35 2.89
N GLY A 48 14.01 1.83 3.36
CA GLY A 48 13.75 1.47 4.75
C GLY A 48 13.34 2.64 5.66
N GLU A 49 13.25 3.86 5.14
CA GLU A 49 12.70 5.01 5.86
C GLU A 49 11.20 5.13 5.64
N PHE A 50 10.48 5.50 6.69
CA PHE A 50 9.04 5.76 6.65
C PHE A 50 8.74 6.95 5.74
N VAL A 51 7.79 6.77 4.82
CA VAL A 51 7.29 7.85 3.95
C VAL A 51 5.88 8.24 4.38
N ASP A 52 4.96 7.27 4.39
CA ASP A 52 3.55 7.49 4.72
C ASP A 52 2.86 6.18 5.13
N ASP A 53 1.68 6.27 5.76
CA ASP A 53 0.86 5.12 6.13
C ASP A 53 -0.64 5.42 6.08
N GLU A 54 -1.44 4.41 5.76
CA GLU A 54 -2.90 4.58 5.66
C GLU A 54 -3.67 3.31 6.03
N ILE A 55 -4.86 3.51 6.60
CA ILE A 55 -5.80 2.43 6.91
C ILE A 55 -6.85 2.34 5.80
N ILE A 56 -6.70 1.30 4.98
CA ILE A 56 -7.55 1.07 3.81
C ILE A 56 -8.69 0.13 4.19
N SER A 57 -9.91 0.53 3.85
CA SER A 57 -11.11 -0.27 4.05
C SER A 57 -11.48 -0.97 2.74
N VAL A 58 -11.71 -2.28 2.79
CA VAL A 58 -12.13 -3.10 1.63
C VAL A 58 -13.63 -3.45 1.67
N VAL A 59 -14.40 -2.80 2.55
CA VAL A 59 -15.86 -2.98 2.58
C VAL A 59 -16.53 -2.45 1.32
N SER A 60 -17.66 -3.02 0.93
CA SER A 60 -18.37 -2.59 -0.26
C SER A 60 -18.78 -1.11 -0.18
N GLY A 61 -18.28 -0.31 -1.13
CA GLY A 61 -18.59 1.12 -1.22
C GLY A 61 -17.59 2.06 -0.53
N SER A 62 -16.52 1.54 0.10
CA SER A 62 -15.36 2.37 0.46
C SER A 62 -14.39 2.51 -0.71
N ASP A 63 -13.60 3.58 -0.68
CA ASP A 63 -12.42 3.68 -1.54
C ASP A 63 -11.35 2.73 -0.99
N ASN A 64 -11.01 1.73 -1.78
CA ASN A 64 -9.99 0.74 -1.48
C ASN A 64 -8.68 1.04 -2.22
N THR A 65 -8.55 2.26 -2.76
CA THR A 65 -7.33 2.79 -3.36
C THR A 65 -6.67 3.74 -2.39
N TRP A 66 -5.38 3.58 -2.18
CA TRP A 66 -4.54 4.51 -1.46
C TRP A 66 -3.65 5.27 -2.45
N GLU A 67 -3.71 6.59 -2.35
CA GLU A 67 -2.89 7.52 -3.13
C GLU A 67 -1.99 8.25 -2.13
N VAL A 68 -0.68 8.12 -2.31
CA VAL A 68 0.31 8.85 -1.50
C VAL A 68 0.67 10.12 -2.24
N GLU A 69 0.34 11.25 -1.64
CA GLU A 69 0.70 12.58 -2.11
C GLU A 69 1.87 13.10 -1.27
N LEU A 70 2.91 13.59 -1.93
CA LEU A 70 4.07 14.18 -1.28
C LEU A 70 4.28 15.60 -1.77
N ASP A 71 4.64 16.47 -0.83
CA ASP A 71 5.00 17.86 -1.08
C ASP A 71 6.49 18.02 -1.41
N ASP A 72 6.86 19.21 -1.88
CA ASP A 72 8.26 19.58 -2.19
C ASP A 72 8.93 18.68 -3.27
N ILE A 73 8.16 18.05 -4.16
CA ILE A 73 8.71 17.27 -5.27
C ILE A 73 8.92 18.17 -6.49
N GLN A 74 10.18 18.56 -6.73
CA GLN A 74 10.54 19.45 -7.86
C GLN A 74 9.79 20.80 -7.84
N ASP A 75 9.67 21.42 -6.67
CA ASP A 75 8.93 22.68 -6.45
C ASP A 75 7.40 22.57 -6.72
N GLU A 76 6.85 21.35 -6.74
CA GLU A 76 5.43 21.05 -6.77
C GLU A 76 4.98 20.35 -5.49
N ASP A 77 3.79 20.73 -5.02
CA ASP A 77 3.09 20.14 -3.87
C ASP A 77 1.96 19.21 -4.35
N ASP A 78 1.43 18.36 -3.48
CA ASP A 78 0.35 17.42 -3.78
C ASP A 78 0.67 16.45 -4.95
N VAL A 79 1.93 15.98 -5.05
CA VAL A 79 2.35 15.08 -6.13
C VAL A 79 2.05 13.63 -5.75
N VAL A 80 1.14 12.98 -6.48
CA VAL A 80 0.86 11.54 -6.32
C VAL A 80 2.07 10.72 -6.76
N VAL A 81 2.73 10.07 -5.79
CA VAL A 81 3.94 9.25 -6.03
C VAL A 81 3.67 7.75 -6.02
N LEU A 82 2.56 7.33 -5.40
CA LEU A 82 2.17 5.94 -5.27
C LEU A 82 0.65 5.84 -5.37
N ARG A 83 0.19 4.82 -6.09
CA ARG A 83 -1.20 4.40 -6.11
C ARG A 83 -1.27 2.90 -5.88
N VAL A 84 -1.98 2.47 -4.84
CA VAL A 84 -2.13 1.07 -4.47
C VAL A 84 -3.60 0.75 -4.32
N HIS A 85 -4.08 -0.26 -5.02
CA HIS A 85 -5.45 -0.73 -4.88
C HIS A 85 -5.50 -2.06 -4.12
N VAL A 86 -6.20 -2.05 -2.98
CA VAL A 86 -6.37 -3.23 -2.13
C VAL A 86 -7.65 -3.94 -2.56
N ASN A 87 -7.50 -5.09 -3.21
CA ASN A 87 -8.64 -5.86 -3.70
C ASN A 87 -9.42 -6.51 -2.53
N GLN A 88 -8.72 -7.13 -1.58
CA GLN A 88 -9.34 -7.78 -0.42
C GLN A 88 -8.33 -8.00 0.69
N VAL A 89 -8.82 -8.16 1.92
CA VAL A 89 -8.02 -8.57 3.07
C VAL A 89 -8.62 -9.84 3.66
N PHE A 90 -7.77 -10.69 4.21
CA PHE A 90 -8.18 -11.94 4.82
C PHE A 90 -7.52 -12.07 6.18
N GLN A 91 -8.34 -12.23 7.21
CA GLN A 91 -7.89 -12.51 8.56
C GLN A 91 -8.05 -13.99 8.88
N GLY A 92 -6.92 -14.68 9.01
CA GLY A 92 -6.87 -16.07 9.48
C GLY A 92 -6.66 -16.15 10.98
N ALA A 93 -6.78 -17.36 11.53
CA ALA A 93 -6.54 -17.63 12.95
C ALA A 93 -5.04 -17.54 13.35
N VAL A 94 -4.14 -17.53 12.37
CA VAL A 94 -2.68 -17.54 12.56
C VAL A 94 -2.04 -16.41 11.77
N ASP A 95 -2.40 -16.28 10.50
CA ASP A 95 -1.87 -15.25 9.60
C ASP A 95 -2.99 -14.38 9.04
N SER A 96 -2.69 -13.10 8.85
CA SER A 96 -3.52 -12.17 8.10
C SER A 96 -2.80 -11.76 6.82
N ILE A 97 -3.55 -11.58 5.73
CA ILE A 97 -3.00 -11.22 4.42
C ILE A 97 -3.80 -10.10 3.78
N ALA A 98 -3.12 -9.25 3.02
CA ALA A 98 -3.70 -8.25 2.15
C ALA A 98 -3.40 -8.61 0.70
N GLN A 99 -4.42 -8.60 -0.15
CA GLN A 99 -4.27 -8.77 -1.58
C GLN A 99 -4.35 -7.40 -2.26
N ILE A 100 -3.31 -7.10 -3.03
CA ILE A 100 -3.14 -5.87 -3.77
C ILE A 100 -3.18 -6.21 -5.25
N GLU A 101 -3.80 -5.35 -6.06
CA GLU A 101 -3.94 -5.52 -7.50
C GLU A 101 -3.93 -4.15 -8.17
N GLY A 102 -2.96 -3.91 -9.05
CA GLY A 102 -2.88 -2.68 -9.85
C GLY A 102 -1.48 -2.17 -10.06
#